data_AF-X1A0U5-F1
#
_entry.id   AF-X1A0U5-F1
#
_cell.length_a   1.000
_cell.length_b   1.000
_cell.length_c   1.000
_cell.angle_alpha   90.00
_cell.angle_beta   90.00
_cell.angle_gamma   90.00
#
_symmetry.space_group_name_H-M   'P 1'
#
loop_
_entity.id
_entity.type
_entity.pdbx_description
1 polymer ?
#
loop_
_entity_poly.entity_id
_entity_poly.type
_entity_poly.pdbx_seq_one_letter_code
_entity_poly.pdbx_strand_id
1 'polypeptide(L)'
;MLRIVQLRIDITTTDGRFGATIPFHSGLNIIRGDNTTGKSTALECVLYCLGIEELLGGRNEKTMQSVLKDEVEGQNRKFTVIESTVSLEISNGNEAVVVKRAVKSTSRDPRLIEVLKGPAISSPSNEYSSDFMFLHDPGAATDIEYGFHNFLETFMGVTLPLVEQFSGGERKLYLQCVFPAFYIEQKGGWSDFMATIPNFGIRGVKSRTAEFILGLDVIENIRKKQDLSQKKAELLGEWRSTYLSMVSIAKRNNGRIV
;
A
#
# COMPACT_ATOMS: atom_id res chain seq x y z
N MET A 1 13.10 6.47 -5.18
CA MET A 1 12.24 7.17 -4.19
C MET A 1 10.99 7.63 -4.90
N LEU A 2 9.79 7.30 -4.41
CA LEU A 2 8.54 7.70 -5.04
C LEU A 2 8.41 9.24 -5.06
N ARG A 3 8.08 9.78 -6.22
CA ARG A 3 7.81 11.20 -6.44
C ARG A 3 6.45 11.33 -7.10
N ILE A 4 5.60 12.19 -6.54
CA ILE A 4 4.37 12.61 -7.20
C ILE A 4 4.74 13.73 -8.16
N VAL A 5 4.39 13.59 -9.44
CA VAL A 5 4.72 14.56 -10.50
C VAL A 5 3.52 15.44 -10.79
N GLN A 6 2.37 14.83 -11.07
CA GLN A 6 1.21 15.58 -11.51
C GLN A 6 -0.08 14.81 -11.22
N LEU A 7 -1.06 15.50 -10.65
CA LEU A 7 -2.41 14.97 -10.46
C LEU A 7 -3.33 15.58 -11.51
N ARG A 8 -4.12 14.76 -12.20
CA ARG A 8 -5.16 15.18 -13.13
C ARG A 8 -6.49 14.59 -12.72
N ILE A 9 -7.49 15.46 -12.61
CA ILE A 9 -8.88 15.12 -12.29
C ILE A 9 -9.72 15.55 -13.49
N ASP A 10 -10.44 14.61 -14.09
CA ASP A 10 -11.36 14.86 -15.20
C ASP A 10 -12.77 14.44 -14.76
N ILE A 11 -13.74 15.35 -14.89
CA ILE A 11 -15.14 15.16 -14.51
C ILE A 11 -16.02 15.55 -15.70
N THR A 12 -16.80 14.61 -16.20
CA THR A 12 -17.82 14.85 -17.22
C THR A 12 -19.17 14.98 -16.54
N THR A 13 -19.88 16.08 -16.81
CA THR A 13 -21.21 16.36 -16.26
C THR A 13 -22.24 16.47 -17.38
N THR A 14 -23.52 16.64 -17.01
CA THR A 14 -24.63 16.85 -17.96
C THR A 14 -24.50 18.08 -18.85
N ASP A 15 -23.72 19.09 -18.43
CA ASP A 15 -23.65 20.40 -19.11
C ASP A 15 -22.19 20.91 -19.17
N GLY A 16 -21.23 20.00 -19.39
CA GLY A 16 -19.82 20.36 -19.60
C GLY A 16 -18.81 19.48 -18.88
N ARG A 17 -17.53 19.83 -19.03
CA ARG A 17 -16.40 19.17 -18.38
C ARG A 17 -15.81 20.07 -17.30
N PHE A 18 -15.56 19.48 -16.14
CA PHE A 18 -14.86 20.06 -15.01
C PHE A 18 -13.59 19.26 -14.76
N GLY A 19 -12.64 19.86 -14.07
CA GLY A 19 -11.40 19.17 -13.75
C GLY A 19 -10.33 20.12 -13.28
N ALA A 20 -9.23 19.53 -12.86
CA ALA A 20 -8.04 20.25 -12.47
C ALA A 20 -6.81 19.43 -12.83
N THR A 21 -5.74 20.13 -13.20
CA THR A 21 -4.42 19.53 -13.34
C THR A 21 -3.49 20.25 -12.38
N ILE A 22 -2.95 19.53 -11.42
CA ILE A 22 -2.16 20.05 -10.30
C ILE A 22 -0.73 19.50 -10.44
N PRO A 23 0.24 20.34 -10.85
CA PRO A 23 1.64 19.94 -10.86
C PRO A 23 2.22 19.92 -9.44
N PHE A 24 3.12 18.99 -9.20
CA PHE A 24 3.95 18.93 -7.99
C PHE A 24 5.41 19.10 -8.36
N HIS A 25 6.11 19.92 -7.58
CA HIS A 25 7.52 20.20 -7.77
C HIS A 25 8.38 19.50 -6.73
N SER A 26 9.69 19.42 -6.97
CA SER A 26 10.62 18.91 -5.96
C SER A 26 10.65 19.85 -4.75
N GLY A 27 10.64 19.27 -3.55
CA GLY A 27 10.66 20.03 -2.30
C GLY A 27 9.26 20.26 -1.72
N LEU A 28 9.08 21.41 -1.07
CA LEU A 28 7.85 21.77 -0.37
C LEU A 28 6.80 22.30 -1.36
N ASN A 29 5.65 21.61 -1.42
CA ASN A 29 4.48 22.07 -2.17
C ASN A 29 3.42 22.56 -1.18
N ILE A 30 2.87 23.76 -1.41
CA ILE A 30 1.83 24.34 -0.55
C ILE A 30 0.55 24.50 -1.38
N ILE A 31 -0.50 23.75 -1.01
CA ILE A 31 -1.83 23.89 -1.61
C ILE A 31 -2.68 24.75 -0.69
N ARG A 32 -3.00 25.97 -1.14
CA ARG A 32 -3.84 26.93 -0.41
C ARG A 32 -5.14 27.19 -1.17
N GLY A 33 -6.22 27.31 -0.43
CA GLY A 33 -7.57 27.60 -0.91
C GLY A 33 -8.54 27.67 0.26
N ASP A 34 -9.71 28.26 0.06
CA ASP A 34 -10.72 28.38 1.10
C ASP A 34 -11.38 27.02 1.40
N ASN A 35 -12.17 26.95 2.46
CA ASN A 35 -12.95 25.74 2.73
C ASN A 35 -13.82 25.40 1.51
N THR A 36 -13.97 24.10 1.26
CA THR A 36 -14.81 23.60 0.16
C THR A 36 -14.25 23.87 -1.26
N THR A 37 -13.01 24.35 -1.41
CA THR A 37 -12.38 24.55 -2.74
C THR A 37 -11.63 23.31 -3.28
N GLY A 38 -11.84 22.13 -2.71
CA GLY A 38 -11.26 20.88 -3.22
C GLY A 38 -9.83 20.54 -2.77
N LYS A 39 -9.29 21.22 -1.75
CA LYS A 39 -7.94 20.91 -1.21
C LYS A 39 -7.82 19.47 -0.72
N SER A 40 -8.73 19.05 0.16
CA SER A 40 -8.76 17.68 0.69
C SER A 40 -9.03 16.68 -0.45
N THR A 41 -9.94 17.02 -1.37
CA THR A 41 -10.21 16.22 -2.57
C THR A 41 -8.95 15.94 -3.38
N ALA A 42 -8.07 16.92 -3.58
CA ALA A 42 -6.82 16.72 -4.32
C ALA A 42 -5.89 15.70 -3.63
N LEU A 43 -5.74 15.78 -2.31
CA LEU A 43 -4.92 14.83 -1.55
C LEU A 43 -5.55 13.44 -1.49
N GLU A 44 -6.87 13.36 -1.32
CA GLU A 44 -7.62 12.11 -1.36
C GLU A 44 -7.50 11.42 -2.74
N CYS A 45 -7.52 12.21 -3.82
CA CYS A 45 -7.28 11.72 -5.18
C CYS A 45 -5.88 11.09 -5.35
N VAL A 46 -4.85 11.65 -4.71
CA VAL A 46 -3.51 11.05 -4.71
C VAL A 46 -3.56 9.67 -4.04
N LEU A 47 -4.14 9.58 -2.83
CA LEU A 47 -4.25 8.31 -2.11
C LEU A 47 -5.09 7.28 -2.88
N TYR A 48 -6.15 7.75 -3.53
CA TYR A 48 -7.01 6.95 -4.38
C TYR A 48 -6.21 6.37 -5.55
N CYS A 49 -5.49 7.18 -6.32
CA CYS A 49 -4.64 6.65 -7.40
C CYS A 49 -3.59 5.67 -6.90
N LEU A 50 -3.00 5.90 -5.71
CA LEU A 50 -2.04 4.98 -5.12
C LEU A 50 -2.66 3.71 -4.53
N GLY A 51 -3.99 3.56 -4.57
CA GLY A 51 -4.68 2.37 -4.09
C GLY A 51 -4.73 2.24 -2.56
N ILE A 52 -4.54 3.36 -1.86
CA ILE A 52 -4.35 3.41 -0.39
C ILE A 52 -5.54 4.16 0.24
N GLU A 53 -6.68 4.18 -0.44
CA GLU A 53 -7.89 4.86 0.03
C GLU A 53 -8.48 4.26 1.33
N GLU A 54 -8.03 3.07 1.75
CA GLU A 54 -8.41 2.48 3.05
C GLU A 54 -8.07 3.38 4.24
N LEU A 55 -7.07 4.26 4.10
CA LEU A 55 -6.73 5.28 5.09
C LEU A 55 -7.84 6.33 5.28
N LEU A 56 -8.71 6.49 4.28
CA LEU A 56 -9.87 7.38 4.32
C LEU A 56 -11.11 6.70 4.94
N GLY A 57 -10.97 5.45 5.40
CA GLY A 57 -12.04 4.72 6.11
C GLY A 57 -12.97 3.91 5.20
N GLY A 58 -12.57 3.61 3.96
CA GLY A 58 -13.37 2.78 3.04
C GLY A 58 -12.58 2.27 1.85
N ARG A 59 -13.25 1.75 0.83
CA ARG A 59 -12.61 1.30 -0.42
C ARG A 59 -13.28 1.91 -1.63
N ASN A 60 -12.52 2.04 -2.71
CA ASN A 60 -13.00 2.48 -4.01
C ASN A 60 -13.74 3.83 -3.94
N GLU A 61 -14.70 4.04 -4.83
CA GLU A 61 -15.45 5.29 -5.00
C GLU A 61 -16.16 5.77 -3.73
N LYS A 62 -16.49 4.86 -2.80
CA LYS A 62 -17.16 5.20 -1.55
C LYS A 62 -16.36 6.18 -0.69
N THR A 63 -15.03 6.17 -0.81
CA THR A 63 -14.12 7.07 -0.07
C THR A 63 -14.04 8.47 -0.65
N MET A 64 -14.46 8.67 -1.90
CA MET A 64 -14.27 9.92 -2.63
C MET A 64 -15.33 10.97 -2.29
N GLN A 65 -14.98 12.26 -2.43
CA GLN A 65 -15.91 13.37 -2.21
C GLN A 65 -17.03 13.40 -3.26
N SER A 66 -18.16 14.01 -2.88
CA SER A 66 -19.35 14.16 -3.72
C SER A 66 -19.07 14.84 -5.07
N VAL A 67 -18.10 15.78 -5.12
CA VAL A 67 -17.68 16.45 -6.36
C VAL A 67 -17.21 15.49 -7.47
N LEU A 68 -16.74 14.30 -7.09
CA LEU A 68 -16.31 13.27 -8.03
C LEU A 68 -17.41 12.25 -8.36
N LYS A 69 -18.60 12.32 -7.74
CA LYS A 69 -19.63 11.27 -7.82
C LYS A 69 -21.02 11.76 -8.14
N ASP A 70 -21.42 12.88 -7.55
CA ASP A 70 -22.82 13.28 -7.53
C ASP A 70 -22.98 14.56 -8.34
N GLU A 71 -22.36 15.65 -7.90
CA GLU A 71 -22.53 16.97 -8.51
C GLU A 71 -21.30 17.86 -8.37
N VAL A 72 -21.09 18.73 -9.36
CA VAL A 72 -20.11 19.83 -9.30
C VAL A 72 -20.88 21.15 -9.20
N GLU A 73 -20.47 22.01 -8.26
CA GLU A 73 -20.98 23.38 -8.15
C GLU A 73 -20.09 24.34 -8.94
N GLY A 74 -20.69 25.11 -9.84
CA GLY A 74 -19.98 26.13 -10.63
C GLY A 74 -20.94 27.18 -11.18
N GLN A 75 -20.53 28.44 -11.24
CA GLN A 75 -21.33 29.54 -11.81
C GLN A 75 -22.76 29.63 -11.23
N ASN A 76 -22.92 29.40 -9.92
CA ASN A 76 -24.21 29.34 -9.20
C ASN A 76 -25.19 28.25 -9.70
N ARG A 77 -24.69 27.21 -10.39
CA ARG A 77 -25.46 26.04 -10.82
C ARG A 77 -24.81 24.76 -10.29
N LYS A 78 -25.62 23.71 -10.17
CA LYS A 78 -25.19 22.34 -9.87
C LYS A 78 -25.26 21.52 -11.14
N PHE A 79 -24.20 20.74 -11.39
CA PHE A 79 -24.06 19.90 -12.58
C PHE A 79 -23.88 18.45 -12.17
N THR A 80 -24.80 17.58 -12.59
CA THR A 80 -24.75 16.15 -12.23
C THR A 80 -23.55 15.48 -12.90
N VAL A 81 -22.75 14.78 -12.11
CA VAL A 81 -21.59 14.01 -12.60
C VAL A 81 -22.07 12.77 -13.34
N ILE A 82 -21.64 12.61 -14.59
CA ILE A 82 -21.88 11.41 -15.41
C ILE A 82 -20.70 10.46 -15.26
N GLU A 83 -19.48 10.96 -15.44
CA GLU A 83 -18.25 10.20 -15.28
C GLU A 83 -17.17 11.04 -14.60
N SER A 84 -16.26 10.37 -13.89
CA SER A 84 -15.10 11.01 -13.28
C SER A 84 -13.93 10.05 -13.24
N THR A 85 -12.74 10.59 -13.53
CA THR A 85 -11.48 9.85 -13.55
C THR A 85 -10.39 10.67 -12.90
N VAL A 86 -9.54 9.99 -12.15
CA VAL A 86 -8.36 10.56 -11.51
C VAL A 86 -7.14 9.86 -12.09
N SER A 87 -6.14 10.64 -12.49
CA SER A 87 -4.87 10.14 -13.01
C SER A 87 -3.73 10.79 -12.23
N LEU A 88 -2.77 9.98 -11.78
CA LEU A 88 -1.61 10.42 -11.03
C LEU A 88 -0.34 10.00 -11.76
N GLU A 89 0.43 10.97 -12.21
CA GLU A 89 1.77 10.72 -12.71
C GLU A 89 2.74 10.62 -11.53
N ILE A 90 3.45 9.50 -11.45
CA ILE A 90 4.45 9.21 -10.43
C ILE A 90 5.78 8.83 -11.09
N SER A 91 6.88 9.10 -10.40
CA SER A 91 8.22 8.69 -10.82
C SER A 91 8.97 8.04 -9.68
N ASN A 92 9.80 7.04 -9.97
CA ASN A 92 10.73 6.45 -9.01
C ASN A 92 12.13 7.10 -9.03
N GLY A 93 12.34 8.04 -9.96
CA GLY A 93 13.61 8.70 -10.25
C GLY A 93 14.29 8.23 -11.53
N ASN A 94 13.93 7.05 -12.04
CA ASN A 94 14.46 6.47 -13.28
C ASN A 94 13.43 6.52 -14.41
N GLU A 95 12.19 6.15 -14.09
CA GLU A 95 11.07 6.11 -15.02
C GLU A 95 9.83 6.79 -14.39
N ALA A 96 8.84 7.06 -15.24
CA ALA A 96 7.58 7.67 -14.85
C ALA A 96 6.41 6.86 -15.43
N VAL A 97 5.35 6.74 -14.64
CA VAL A 97 4.11 6.06 -15.03
C VAL A 97 2.91 6.91 -14.64
N VAL A 98 1.78 6.70 -15.31
CA VAL A 98 0.51 7.31 -14.94
C VAL A 98 -0.41 6.23 -14.41
N VAL A 99 -0.86 6.42 -13.17
CA VAL A 99 -1.83 5.55 -12.50
C VAL A 99 -3.21 6.19 -12.59
N LYS A 100 -4.13 5.53 -13.29
CA LYS A 100 -5.44 6.06 -13.64
C LYS A 100 -6.57 5.19 -13.08
N ARG A 101 -7.53 5.83 -12.44
CA ARG A 101 -8.70 5.19 -11.81
C ARG A 101 -9.98 5.94 -12.12
N ALA A 102 -11.03 5.20 -12.46
CA ALA A 102 -12.37 5.77 -12.55
C ALA A 102 -12.98 5.85 -11.16
N VAL A 103 -13.52 7.02 -10.78
CA VAL A 103 -14.30 7.18 -9.54
C VAL A 103 -15.78 6.93 -9.81
N LYS A 104 -16.30 7.48 -10.92
CA LYS A 104 -17.63 7.17 -11.44
C LYS A 104 -17.52 6.84 -12.92
N SER A 105 -17.96 5.66 -13.32
CA SER A 105 -18.08 5.28 -14.73
C SER A 105 -19.09 4.14 -14.86
N THR A 106 -19.73 4.06 -16.02
CA THR A 106 -20.59 2.91 -16.38
C THR A 106 -19.81 1.80 -17.09
N SER A 107 -18.59 2.08 -17.54
CA SER A 107 -17.79 1.17 -18.37
C SER A 107 -16.52 0.65 -17.68
N ARG A 108 -16.14 1.20 -16.53
CA ARG A 108 -14.91 0.86 -15.81
C ARG A 108 -15.21 0.45 -14.37
N ASP A 109 -14.67 -0.70 -13.96
CA ASP A 109 -14.77 -1.19 -12.59
C ASP A 109 -13.78 -0.42 -11.69
N PRO A 110 -14.22 0.18 -10.57
CA PRO A 110 -13.36 0.94 -9.67
C PRO A 110 -12.33 0.09 -8.91
N ARG A 111 -12.44 -1.25 -8.96
CA ARG A 111 -11.44 -2.21 -8.43
C ARG A 111 -10.23 -2.39 -9.34
N LEU A 112 -10.31 -1.90 -10.59
CA LEU A 112 -9.22 -1.93 -11.55
C LEU A 112 -8.47 -0.60 -11.60
N ILE A 113 -7.17 -0.70 -11.84
CA ILE A 113 -6.28 0.42 -12.07
C ILE A 113 -5.64 0.26 -13.44
N GLU A 114 -5.68 1.32 -14.23
CA GLU A 114 -4.97 1.42 -15.50
C GLU A 114 -3.61 2.07 -15.24
N VAL A 115 -2.52 1.37 -15.56
CA VAL A 115 -1.15 1.88 -15.44
C VAL A 115 -0.57 2.12 -16.82
N LEU A 116 -0.35 3.37 -17.19
CA LEU A 116 0.33 3.73 -18.44
C LEU A 116 1.84 3.81 -18.21
N LYS A 117 2.61 3.11 -19.04
CA LYS A 117 4.08 3.01 -18.96
C LYS A 117 4.77 4.22 -19.61
N GLY A 118 4.51 5.39 -19.04
CA GLY A 118 5.17 6.64 -19.42
C GLY A 118 4.56 7.86 -18.76
N PRO A 119 5.20 9.03 -18.90
CA PRO A 119 4.74 10.31 -18.38
C PRO A 119 3.58 10.90 -19.21
N ALA A 120 2.48 10.17 -19.32
CA ALA A 120 1.38 10.50 -20.24
C ALA A 120 0.62 11.80 -19.89
N ILE A 121 0.81 12.37 -18.68
CA ILE A 121 0.23 13.67 -18.32
C ILE A 121 1.19 14.80 -18.71
N SER A 122 2.46 14.71 -18.31
CA SER A 122 3.45 15.77 -18.54
C SER A 122 4.04 15.75 -19.96
N SER A 123 4.11 14.59 -20.60
CA SER A 123 4.60 14.40 -21.98
C SER A 123 3.68 13.42 -22.74
N PRO A 124 2.50 13.88 -23.18
CA PRO A 124 1.50 13.04 -23.84
C PRO A 124 2.01 12.38 -25.13
N SER A 125 1.78 11.07 -25.26
CA SER A 125 2.07 10.30 -26.47
C SER A 125 1.06 9.15 -26.59
N ASN A 126 0.80 8.72 -27.82
CA ASN A 126 -0.03 7.54 -28.10
C ASN A 126 0.77 6.23 -28.10
N GLU A 127 2.09 6.31 -27.88
CA GLU A 127 3.00 5.16 -27.93
C GLU A 127 3.10 4.42 -26.59
N TYR A 128 2.63 5.02 -25.49
CA TYR A 128 2.69 4.38 -24.19
C TYR A 128 1.72 3.21 -24.11
N SER A 129 2.24 2.04 -23.75
CA SER A 129 1.41 0.89 -23.41
C SER A 129 0.75 1.06 -22.05
N SER A 130 -0.35 0.36 -21.83
CA SER A 130 -1.10 0.38 -20.58
C SER A 130 -1.46 -1.03 -20.14
N ASP A 131 -1.35 -1.30 -18.86
CA ASP A 131 -1.80 -2.55 -18.24
C ASP A 131 -2.95 -2.27 -17.27
N PHE A 132 -3.86 -3.23 -17.13
CA PHE A 132 -4.92 -3.19 -16.13
C PHE A 132 -4.58 -4.14 -14.98
N MET A 133 -4.64 -3.63 -13.76
CA MET A 133 -4.27 -4.34 -12.55
C MET A 133 -5.41 -4.30 -11.54
N PHE A 134 -5.56 -5.36 -10.76
CA PHE A 134 -6.54 -5.42 -9.68
C PHE A 134 -5.96 -4.86 -8.38
N LEU A 135 -6.79 -4.13 -7.64
CA LEU A 135 -6.35 -3.37 -6.47
C LEU A 135 -6.60 -4.08 -5.14
N HIS A 136 -7.85 -4.48 -4.88
CA HIS A 136 -8.27 -5.02 -3.58
C HIS A 136 -8.63 -6.50 -3.63
N ASP A 137 -8.58 -7.10 -4.83
CA ASP A 137 -8.91 -8.50 -5.04
C ASP A 137 -7.75 -9.40 -4.56
N PRO A 138 -8.03 -10.68 -4.23
CA PRO A 138 -7.00 -11.63 -3.83
C PRO A 138 -5.86 -11.68 -4.84
N GLY A 139 -4.63 -11.50 -4.36
CA GLY A 139 -3.43 -11.44 -5.19
C GLY A 139 -2.85 -10.04 -5.37
N ALA A 140 -3.52 -8.97 -4.93
CA ALA A 140 -3.14 -7.61 -5.37
C ALA A 140 -1.74 -7.21 -4.91
N ALA A 141 -1.27 -7.79 -3.82
CA ALA A 141 0.05 -7.58 -3.24
C ALA A 141 1.05 -8.73 -3.53
N THR A 142 0.65 -9.77 -4.25
CA THR A 142 1.46 -10.99 -4.48
C THR A 142 1.58 -11.40 -5.94
N ASP A 143 0.56 -11.16 -6.75
CA ASP A 143 0.57 -11.42 -8.19
C ASP A 143 1.49 -10.42 -8.88
N ILE A 144 2.41 -10.93 -9.71
CA ILE A 144 3.48 -10.15 -10.35
C ILE A 144 2.95 -9.41 -11.59
N GLU A 145 1.95 -9.97 -12.28
CA GLU A 145 1.49 -9.48 -13.57
C GLU A 145 0.30 -8.53 -13.41
N TYR A 146 -0.63 -8.88 -12.51
CA TYR A 146 -1.92 -8.22 -12.40
C TYR A 146 -2.15 -7.54 -11.04
N GLY A 147 -1.28 -7.75 -10.05
CA GLY A 147 -1.43 -7.18 -8.72
C GLY A 147 -0.88 -5.76 -8.60
N PHE A 148 -1.75 -4.76 -8.40
CA PHE A 148 -1.32 -3.36 -8.38
C PHE A 148 -0.36 -3.03 -7.22
N HIS A 149 -0.59 -3.56 -6.03
CA HIS A 149 0.32 -3.32 -4.90
C HIS A 149 1.68 -3.98 -5.10
N ASN A 150 1.74 -5.15 -5.74
CA ASN A 150 3.01 -5.75 -6.13
C ASN A 150 3.76 -4.88 -7.15
N PHE A 151 3.05 -4.39 -8.17
CA PHE A 151 3.60 -3.45 -9.14
C PHE A 151 4.16 -2.19 -8.44
N LEU A 152 3.39 -1.56 -7.55
CA LEU A 152 3.80 -0.33 -6.88
C LEU A 152 5.02 -0.55 -5.97
N GLU A 153 5.09 -1.67 -5.26
CA GLU A 153 6.28 -2.05 -4.48
C GLU A 153 7.52 -2.19 -5.37
N THR A 154 7.39 -2.92 -6.47
CA THR A 154 8.46 -3.14 -7.45
C THR A 154 8.91 -1.83 -8.07
N PHE A 155 7.96 -0.98 -8.48
CA PHE A 155 8.21 0.35 -9.04
C PHE A 155 8.99 1.25 -8.07
N MET A 156 8.67 1.18 -6.77
CA MET A 156 9.39 1.94 -5.74
C MET A 156 10.73 1.33 -5.34
N GLY A 157 11.00 0.07 -5.72
CA GLY A 157 12.17 -0.70 -5.28
C GLY A 157 12.09 -1.07 -3.80
N VAL A 158 10.89 -1.32 -3.27
CA VAL A 158 10.64 -1.60 -1.86
C VAL A 158 10.31 -3.09 -1.67
N THR A 159 10.94 -3.73 -0.68
CA THR A 159 10.62 -5.11 -0.28
C THR A 159 10.01 -5.11 1.11
N LEU A 160 8.70 -5.37 1.19
CA LEU A 160 8.00 -5.39 2.47
C LEU A 160 8.18 -6.74 3.19
N PRO A 161 8.43 -6.74 4.51
CA PRO A 161 8.69 -7.95 5.27
C PRO A 161 7.41 -8.77 5.49
N LEU A 162 7.62 -10.04 5.81
CA LEU A 162 6.60 -10.90 6.39
C LEU A 162 6.56 -10.70 7.92
N VAL A 163 5.35 -10.59 8.47
CA VAL A 163 5.05 -10.27 9.87
C VAL A 163 3.99 -11.20 10.44
N GLU A 164 3.97 -11.38 11.76
CA GLU A 164 3.03 -12.28 12.44
C GLU A 164 1.58 -11.78 12.38
N GLN A 165 0.65 -12.71 12.18
CA GLN A 165 -0.79 -12.46 12.29
C GLN A 165 -1.32 -12.76 13.72
N PHE A 166 -2.45 -12.17 14.10
CA PHE A 166 -3.14 -12.52 15.35
C PHE A 166 -3.60 -13.98 15.38
N SER A 167 -4.06 -14.51 14.25
CA SER A 167 -4.52 -15.89 14.08
C SER A 167 -3.39 -16.93 14.04
N GLY A 168 -2.13 -16.49 14.14
CA GLY A 168 -0.96 -17.32 13.85
C GLY A 168 -0.61 -17.32 12.36
N GLY A 169 0.62 -17.74 12.06
CA GLY A 169 1.22 -17.64 10.73
C GLY A 169 1.76 -16.25 10.41
N GLU A 170 2.23 -16.09 9.18
CA GLU A 170 2.83 -14.86 8.68
C GLU A 170 2.02 -14.24 7.55
N ARG A 171 2.16 -12.92 7.35
CA ARG A 171 1.57 -12.15 6.25
C ARG A 171 2.51 -11.04 5.84
N LYS A 172 2.41 -10.56 4.61
CA LYS A 172 3.10 -9.36 4.16
C LYS A 172 2.66 -8.12 4.97
N LEU A 173 3.62 -7.27 5.34
CA LEU A 173 3.34 -5.93 5.83
C LEU A 173 2.94 -5.07 4.62
N TYR A 174 1.65 -4.87 4.38
CA TYR A 174 1.20 -4.18 3.16
C TYR A 174 1.55 -2.68 3.12
N LEU A 175 1.66 -2.11 1.93
CA LEU A 175 1.93 -0.67 1.75
C LEU A 175 0.90 0.20 2.48
N GLN A 176 -0.36 -0.22 2.52
CA GLN A 176 -1.42 0.47 3.23
C GLN A 176 -1.15 0.56 4.74
N CYS A 177 -0.33 -0.31 5.33
CA CYS A 177 0.13 -0.19 6.72
C CYS A 177 1.28 0.80 6.90
N VAL A 178 2.01 1.11 5.83
CA VAL A 178 3.21 1.95 5.84
C VAL A 178 2.88 3.41 5.58
N PHE A 179 2.00 3.67 4.62
CA PHE A 179 1.59 5.03 4.22
C PHE A 179 1.00 5.93 5.31
N PRO A 180 0.31 5.42 6.36
CA PRO A 180 -0.11 6.24 7.50
C PRO A 180 1.05 6.96 8.22
N ALA A 181 2.30 6.52 8.02
CA ALA A 181 3.48 7.22 8.53
C ALA A 181 3.84 8.47 7.73
N PHE A 182 3.38 8.55 6.47
CA PHE A 182 3.72 9.59 5.49
C PHE A 182 2.55 10.51 5.17
N TYR A 183 1.35 10.20 5.67
CA TYR A 183 0.14 10.97 5.46
C TYR A 183 -0.59 11.19 6.79
N ILE A 184 -0.83 12.47 7.13
CA ILE A 184 -1.63 12.87 8.29
C ILE A 184 -2.98 13.36 7.78
N GLU A 185 -4.02 12.56 8.01
CA GLU A 185 -5.39 12.87 7.62
C GLU A 185 -6.00 13.96 8.52
N GLN A 186 -6.87 14.82 7.97
CA GLN A 186 -7.40 15.99 8.66
C GLN A 186 -8.39 15.66 9.79
N LYS A 187 -9.27 14.67 9.63
CA LYS A 187 -10.36 14.37 10.58
C LYS A 187 -9.92 13.48 11.74
N GLY A 188 -9.19 12.41 11.44
CA GLY A 188 -8.78 11.38 12.39
C GLY A 188 -7.26 11.26 12.56
N GLY A 189 -6.46 11.77 11.62
CA GLY A 189 -5.00 11.64 11.64
C GLY A 189 -4.30 12.37 12.79
N TRP A 190 -4.97 13.34 13.42
CA TRP A 190 -4.43 14.09 14.57
C TRP A 190 -4.61 13.39 15.92
N SER A 191 -5.41 12.31 15.98
CA SER A 191 -5.71 11.63 17.24
C SER A 191 -4.54 10.79 17.77
N ASP A 192 -3.73 10.22 16.87
CA ASP A 192 -2.58 9.38 17.20
C ASP A 192 -1.66 9.27 15.97
N PHE A 193 -0.39 8.92 16.19
CA PHE A 193 0.52 8.59 15.10
C PHE A 193 0.07 7.30 14.40
N MET A 194 0.01 7.32 13.06
CA MET A 194 -0.55 6.24 12.24
C MET A 194 -2.00 5.86 12.66
N ALA A 195 -2.83 6.85 13.02
CA ALA A 195 -4.22 6.63 13.44
C ALA A 195 -5.07 5.93 12.37
N THR A 196 -4.78 6.19 11.09
CA THR A 196 -5.53 5.66 9.93
C THR A 196 -5.03 4.29 9.46
N ILE A 197 -4.23 3.59 10.26
CA ILE A 197 -3.67 2.30 9.86
C ILE A 197 -4.76 1.23 9.72
N PRO A 198 -4.90 0.59 8.54
CA PRO A 198 -5.91 -0.44 8.36
C PRO A 198 -5.56 -1.70 9.15
N ASN A 199 -6.58 -2.40 9.62
CA ASN A 199 -6.41 -3.66 10.34
C ASN A 199 -6.46 -4.85 9.40
N PHE A 200 -5.30 -5.41 9.06
CA PHE A 200 -5.18 -6.67 8.30
C PHE A 200 -4.85 -7.88 9.18
N GLY A 201 -5.15 -7.81 10.47
CA GLY A 201 -4.85 -8.88 11.42
C GLY A 201 -3.36 -9.02 11.74
N ILE A 202 -2.54 -8.00 11.46
CA ILE A 202 -1.10 -7.98 11.76
C ILE A 202 -0.90 -7.63 13.24
N ARG A 203 -0.14 -8.47 13.95
CA ARG A 203 0.19 -8.24 15.36
C ARG A 203 1.18 -7.09 15.49
N GLY A 204 0.84 -6.09 16.31
CA GLY A 204 1.73 -4.96 16.59
C GLY A 204 2.05 -4.11 15.36
N VAL A 205 1.07 -3.92 14.46
CA VAL A 205 1.28 -3.31 13.13
C VAL A 205 2.04 -1.97 13.17
N LYS A 206 1.76 -1.08 14.13
CA LYS A 206 2.49 0.20 14.26
C LYS A 206 3.98 0.00 14.54
N SER A 207 4.33 -0.93 15.43
CA SER A 207 5.73 -1.28 15.72
C SER A 207 6.40 -1.88 14.50
N ARG A 208 5.72 -2.79 13.78
CA ARG A 208 6.27 -3.39 12.55
C ARG A 208 6.48 -2.37 11.44
N THR A 209 5.55 -1.44 11.28
CA THR A 209 5.72 -0.32 10.34
C THR A 209 6.91 0.55 10.74
N ALA A 210 7.04 0.92 12.01
CA ALA A 210 8.17 1.74 12.47
C ALA A 210 9.51 1.01 12.31
N GLU A 211 9.59 -0.27 12.68
CA GLU A 211 10.76 -1.13 12.47
C GLU A 211 11.16 -1.17 10.99
N PHE A 212 10.18 -1.35 10.09
CA PHE A 212 10.42 -1.37 8.66
C PHE A 212 10.95 -0.02 8.13
N ILE A 213 10.28 1.09 8.46
CA ILE A 213 10.68 2.43 7.98
C ILE A 213 12.08 2.81 8.47
N LEU A 214 12.43 2.42 9.70
CA LEU A 214 13.74 2.70 10.29
C LEU A 214 14.82 1.68 9.90
N GLY A 215 14.47 0.62 9.17
CA GLY A 215 15.41 -0.44 8.79
C GLY A 215 15.97 -1.23 9.98
N LEU A 216 15.13 -1.52 10.97
CA LEU A 216 15.54 -2.28 12.16
C LEU A 216 15.46 -3.79 11.91
N ASP A 217 16.49 -4.53 12.34
CA ASP A 217 16.58 -5.99 12.17
C ASP A 217 15.75 -6.79 13.20
N VAL A 218 14.73 -6.19 13.82
CA VAL A 218 13.98 -6.81 14.93
C VAL A 218 13.28 -8.09 14.46
N ILE A 219 12.62 -8.04 13.31
CA ILE A 219 11.90 -9.20 12.73
C ILE A 219 12.88 -10.33 12.42
N GLU A 220 14.01 -10.01 11.80
CA GLU A 220 15.05 -11.01 11.50
C GLU A 220 15.64 -11.64 12.76
N ASN A 221 15.93 -10.81 13.77
CA ASN A 221 16.51 -11.27 15.02
C ASN A 221 15.54 -12.18 15.79
N ILE A 222 14.24 -11.88 15.77
CA ILE A 222 13.20 -12.75 16.35
C ILE A 222 13.19 -14.10 15.64
N ARG A 223 13.19 -14.11 14.31
CA ARG A 223 13.23 -15.36 13.51
C ARG A 223 14.49 -16.17 13.75
N LYS A 224 15.66 -15.53 13.68
CA LYS A 224 16.96 -16.16 13.96
C LYS A 224 16.97 -16.77 15.36
N LYS A 225 16.43 -16.07 16.36
CA LYS A 225 16.31 -16.59 17.73
C LYS A 225 15.39 -17.82 17.81
N GLN A 226 14.25 -17.82 17.12
CA GLN A 226 13.33 -18.96 17.09
C GLN A 226 14.00 -20.19 16.45
N ASP A 227 14.61 -20.02 15.28
CA ASP A 227 15.33 -21.08 14.55
C ASP A 227 16.47 -21.67 15.40
N LEU A 228 17.30 -20.82 16.01
CA LEU A 228 18.38 -21.27 16.91
C LEU A 228 17.84 -22.01 18.14
N SER A 229 16.68 -21.59 18.67
CA SER A 229 16.05 -22.25 19.81
C SER A 229 15.53 -23.64 19.44
N GLN A 230 14.94 -23.78 18.25
CA GLN A 230 14.50 -25.06 17.71
C GLN A 230 15.69 -26.01 17.48
N LYS A 231 16.72 -25.55 16.77
CA LYS A 231 17.95 -26.33 16.53
C LYS A 231 18.61 -26.78 17.83
N LYS A 232 18.65 -25.90 18.83
CA LYS A 232 19.15 -26.26 20.17
C LYS A 232 18.33 -27.38 20.80
N ALA A 233 17.01 -27.34 20.70
CA ALA A 233 16.13 -28.37 21.25
C ALA A 233 16.33 -29.72 20.56
N GLU A 234 16.46 -29.71 19.23
CA GLU A 234 16.76 -30.91 18.41
C GLU A 234 18.09 -31.53 18.81
N LEU A 235 19.18 -30.75 18.85
CA LEU A 235 20.51 -31.23 19.24
C LEU A 235 20.54 -31.80 20.67
N LEU A 236 19.84 -31.16 21.61
CA LEU A 236 19.72 -31.68 22.99
C LEU A 236 18.93 -33.00 23.02
N GLY A 237 17.91 -33.15 22.18
CA GLY A 237 17.15 -34.38 22.02
C GLY A 237 18.01 -35.52 21.47
N GLU A 238 18.75 -35.26 20.39
CA GLU A 238 19.68 -36.21 19.78
C GLU A 238 20.79 -36.63 20.75
N TRP A 239 21.42 -35.66 21.42
CA TRP A 239 22.42 -35.94 22.45
C TRP A 239 21.87 -36.86 23.54
N ARG A 240 20.67 -36.54 24.05
CA ARG A 240 20.02 -37.35 25.08
C ARG A 240 19.74 -38.77 24.60
N SER A 241 19.26 -38.94 23.36
CA SER A 241 19.00 -40.25 22.76
C SER A 241 20.28 -41.08 22.59
N THR A 242 21.34 -40.47 22.07
CA THR A 242 22.65 -41.11 21.92
C THR A 242 23.23 -41.49 23.27
N TYR A 243 23.21 -40.58 24.24
CA TYR A 243 23.71 -40.85 25.59
C TYR A 243 22.94 -42.01 26.25
N LEU A 244 21.61 -42.02 26.18
CA LEU A 244 20.80 -43.12 26.72
C LEU A 244 21.09 -44.45 26.02
N SER A 245 21.32 -44.44 24.71
CA SER A 245 21.70 -45.63 23.95
C SER A 245 23.06 -46.17 24.39
N MET A 246 24.05 -45.29 24.57
CA MET A 246 25.35 -45.68 25.09
C MET A 246 25.23 -46.25 26.51
N VAL A 247 24.47 -45.60 27.40
CA VAL A 247 24.23 -46.09 28.77
C VAL A 247 23.56 -47.47 28.75
N SER A 248 22.60 -47.70 27.87
CA SER A 248 21.94 -49.00 27.69
C SER A 248 22.92 -50.10 27.26
N ILE A 249 23.78 -49.80 26.29
CA ILE A 249 24.84 -50.73 25.83
C ILE A 249 25.85 -51.02 26.95
N ALA A 250 26.29 -49.99 27.68
CA ALA A 250 27.21 -50.16 28.78
C ALA A 250 26.61 -51.07 29.87
N LYS A 251 25.35 -50.83 30.26
CA LYS A 251 24.64 -51.68 31.23
C LYS A 251 24.50 -53.13 30.76
N ARG A 252 24.21 -53.38 29.48
CA ARG A 252 24.16 -54.75 28.93
C ARG A 252 25.49 -55.50 29.05
N ASN A 253 26.60 -54.77 29.04
CA ASN A 253 27.96 -55.31 29.16
C ASN A 253 28.55 -55.18 30.58
N ASN A 254 27.72 -54.96 31.61
CA ASN A 254 28.15 -54.71 32.99
C ASN A 254 29.15 -53.54 33.17
N GLY A 255 29.18 -52.61 32.20
CA GLY A 255 30.00 -51.40 32.22
C GLY A 255 29.23 -50.16 32.67
N ARG A 256 29.95 -49.09 32.98
CA ARG A 256 29.40 -47.77 33.30
C ARG A 256 30.09 -46.71 32.45
N ILE A 257 29.31 -45.76 31.94
CA ILE A 257 29.84 -44.56 31.29
C ILE A 257 30.22 -43.57 32.38
N VAL A 258 31.47 -43.12 32.37
CA VAL A 258 32.06 -42.15 33.31
C VAL A 258 32.36 -40.87 32.56
#